data_AF-A0A543BQL9-F1
#
_entry.id   AF-A0A543BQL9-F1
#
_cell.length_a   1.000
_cell.length_b   1.000
_cell.length_c   1.000
_cell.angle_alpha   90.00
_cell.angle_beta   90.00
_cell.angle_gamma   90.00
#
_symmetry.space_group_name_H-M   'P 1'
#
loop_
_entity.id
_entity.type
_entity.pdbx_description
1 polymer ?
#
loop_
_entity_poly.entity_id
_entity_poly.type
_entity_poly.pdbx_seq_one_letter_code
_entity_poly.pdbx_strand_id
1 'polypeptide(L)'
;MTEEIQKDKGLSRRTVVKGAAWSVPVIAAAVATPLAAASGGDVEVGAFTTAGTCGVLGVIGPGFTLTASATAPLPVGTSVIITGSGVANIGVFSVTGGTASVAVLSGTSRQITLTSELPAGATIAFRTTLSISVAFTLNEVVSLPTGYVGTGAKTAGSVSSTLILCSAT
;
A
#
# COMPACT_ATOMS: atom_id res chain seq x y z
N MET A 1 -55.21 -48.68 -35.19
CA MET A 1 -53.77 -48.32 -35.21
C MET A 1 -53.69 -46.90 -34.67
N THR A 2 -53.50 -46.78 -33.36
CA THR A 2 -53.54 -45.53 -32.60
C THR A 2 -52.13 -44.98 -32.51
N GLU A 3 -51.81 -43.99 -33.33
CA GLU A 3 -50.61 -43.18 -33.14
C GLU A 3 -50.98 -41.96 -32.30
N GLU A 4 -50.64 -42.08 -31.02
CA GLU A 4 -50.73 -41.03 -30.02
C GLU A 4 -49.58 -40.05 -30.25
N ILE A 5 -49.88 -38.87 -30.84
CA ILE A 5 -48.93 -37.77 -30.90
C ILE A 5 -48.85 -37.17 -29.49
N GLN A 6 -47.93 -37.69 -28.68
CA GLN A 6 -47.48 -37.09 -27.43
C GLN A 6 -46.93 -35.67 -27.73
N LYS A 7 -47.82 -34.67 -27.69
CA LYS A 7 -47.43 -33.27 -27.81
C LYS A 7 -46.81 -32.85 -26.49
N ASP A 8 -45.49 -32.85 -26.46
CA ASP A 8 -44.61 -32.39 -25.39
C ASP A 8 -45.29 -31.38 -24.45
N LYS A 9 -45.62 -31.82 -23.23
CA LYS A 9 -45.95 -30.94 -22.09
C LYS A 9 -44.68 -30.26 -21.54
N GLY A 10 -43.74 -29.92 -22.41
CA GLY A 10 -42.51 -29.23 -22.05
C GLY A 10 -42.78 -27.77 -21.71
N LEU A 11 -42.03 -27.23 -20.76
CA LEU A 11 -42.03 -25.80 -20.45
C LEU A 11 -41.81 -25.01 -21.76
N SER A 12 -42.81 -24.21 -22.15
CA SER A 12 -42.70 -23.40 -23.36
C SER A 12 -41.51 -22.46 -23.24
N ARG A 13 -40.69 -22.38 -24.29
CA ARG A 13 -39.54 -21.45 -24.36
C ARG A 13 -39.95 -20.01 -24.01
N ARG A 14 -41.19 -19.62 -24.36
CA ARG A 14 -41.77 -18.32 -24.03
C ARG A 14 -41.98 -18.13 -22.52
N THR A 15 -42.32 -19.19 -21.78
CA THR A 15 -42.47 -19.16 -20.32
C THR A 15 -41.12 -18.97 -19.63
N VAL A 16 -40.07 -19.65 -20.12
CA VAL A 16 -38.70 -19.48 -19.61
C VAL A 16 -38.19 -18.06 -19.86
N VAL A 17 -38.38 -17.53 -21.07
CA VAL A 17 -37.98 -16.16 -21.43
C VAL A 17 -38.71 -15.12 -20.58
N LYS A 18 -40.02 -15.32 -20.33
CA LYS A 18 -40.77 -14.44 -19.43
C LYS A 18 -40.23 -14.49 -18.00
N GLY A 19 -39.93 -15.68 -17.46
CA GLY A 19 -39.35 -15.80 -16.12
C GLY A 19 -38.02 -15.05 -16.01
N ALA A 20 -37.11 -15.29 -16.94
CA ALA A 20 -35.80 -14.62 -16.97
C ALA A 20 -35.92 -13.09 -17.11
N ALA A 21 -36.86 -12.60 -17.94
CA ALA A 21 -37.07 -11.17 -18.13
C ALA A 21 -37.46 -10.43 -16.84
N TRP A 22 -38.15 -11.10 -15.91
CA TRP A 22 -38.57 -10.52 -14.64
C TRP A 22 -37.61 -10.81 -13.47
N SER A 23 -36.86 -11.91 -13.51
CA SER A 23 -35.95 -12.28 -12.43
C SER A 23 -34.53 -11.74 -12.60
N VAL A 24 -34.02 -11.66 -13.83
CA VAL A 24 -32.62 -11.26 -14.10
C VAL A 24 -32.32 -9.84 -13.62
N PRO A 25 -33.17 -8.82 -13.84
CA PRO A 25 -32.89 -7.47 -13.32
C PRO A 25 -32.82 -7.41 -11.79
N VAL A 26 -33.68 -8.17 -11.11
CA VAL A 26 -33.71 -8.22 -9.63
C VAL A 26 -32.47 -8.92 -9.09
N ILE A 27 -32.07 -10.04 -9.70
CA ILE A 27 -30.84 -10.75 -9.33
C ILE A 27 -29.62 -9.86 -9.59
N ALA A 28 -29.56 -9.18 -10.74
CA ALA A 28 -28.49 -8.25 -11.07
C ALA A 28 -28.37 -7.11 -10.06
N ALA A 29 -29.50 -6.49 -9.68
CA ALA A 29 -29.50 -5.44 -8.64
C ALA A 29 -29.09 -5.97 -7.26
N ALA A 30 -29.54 -7.17 -6.90
CA ALA A 30 -29.25 -7.81 -5.61
C ALA A 30 -27.78 -8.24 -5.48
N VAL A 31 -27.08 -8.57 -6.58
CA VAL A 31 -25.64 -8.86 -6.55
C VAL A 31 -24.77 -7.61 -6.72
N ALA A 32 -25.26 -6.59 -7.43
CA ALA A 32 -24.52 -5.33 -7.65
C ALA A 32 -24.46 -4.48 -6.38
N THR A 33 -25.53 -4.45 -5.59
CA THR A 33 -25.62 -3.64 -4.36
C THR A 33 -24.62 -4.03 -3.26
N PRO A 34 -24.46 -5.31 -2.87
CA PRO A 34 -23.44 -5.70 -1.90
C PRO A 34 -22.01 -5.53 -2.46
N LEU A 35 -21.80 -5.69 -3.78
CA LEU A 35 -20.49 -5.46 -4.40
C LEU A 35 -20.09 -3.98 -4.35
N ALA A 36 -21.04 -3.07 -4.61
CA ALA A 36 -20.83 -1.63 -4.51
C ALA A 36 -20.67 -1.15 -3.05
N ALA A 37 -21.40 -1.77 -2.10
CA ALA A 37 -21.28 -1.44 -0.68
C ALA A 37 -19.97 -1.96 -0.05
N ALA A 38 -19.48 -3.13 -0.48
CA ALA A 38 -18.17 -3.65 -0.08
C ALA A 38 -17.00 -2.85 -0.69
N SER A 39 -17.23 -2.22 -1.85
CA SER A 39 -16.33 -1.25 -2.48
C SER A 39 -16.47 0.16 -1.90
N GLY A 40 -16.99 0.31 -0.67
CA GLY A 40 -17.05 1.60 0.03
C GLY A 40 -15.76 2.37 -0.18
N GLY A 41 -15.86 3.46 -0.96
CA GLY A 41 -14.75 4.02 -1.72
C GLY A 41 -13.51 4.19 -0.87
N ASP A 42 -12.39 3.64 -1.34
CA ASP A 42 -11.11 3.83 -0.69
C ASP A 42 -10.88 5.33 -0.43
N VAL A 43 -10.46 5.66 0.78
CA VAL A 43 -10.18 7.04 1.16
C VAL A 43 -8.90 7.48 0.44
N GLU A 44 -9.04 8.47 -0.44
CA GLU A 44 -7.91 8.98 -1.21
C GLU A 44 -7.01 9.87 -0.34
N VAL A 45 -5.75 9.46 -0.17
CA VAL A 45 -4.73 10.20 0.59
C VAL A 45 -3.80 11.02 -0.30
N GLY A 46 -4.06 11.02 -1.61
CA GLY A 46 -3.32 11.77 -2.63
C GLY A 46 -1.89 11.29 -2.88
N ALA A 47 -1.13 12.09 -3.63
CA ALA A 47 0.23 11.80 -4.07
C ALA A 47 1.25 12.06 -2.96
N PHE A 48 1.24 11.25 -1.91
CA PHE A 48 2.33 11.25 -0.92
C PHE A 48 3.62 10.75 -1.55
N THR A 49 4.76 11.11 -0.96
CA THR A 49 6.06 10.75 -1.53
C THR A 49 7.00 10.26 -0.45
N THR A 50 7.79 9.23 -0.78
CA THR A 50 9.00 8.93 -0.03
C THR A 50 10.26 9.22 -0.85
N ALA A 51 11.31 9.65 -0.17
CA ALA A 51 12.61 9.90 -0.76
C ALA A 51 13.72 9.41 0.16
N GLY A 52 14.67 8.69 -0.41
CA GLY A 52 15.90 8.35 0.28
C GLY A 52 16.75 9.59 0.61
N THR A 53 17.56 9.49 1.65
CA THR A 53 18.60 10.47 1.96
C THR A 53 19.86 9.76 2.42
N CYS A 54 21.00 10.27 2.00
CA CYS A 54 22.31 9.83 2.46
C CYS A 54 22.64 10.27 3.89
N GLY A 55 21.87 11.20 4.45
CA GLY A 55 22.22 11.86 5.70
C GLY A 55 23.49 12.71 5.56
N VAL A 56 24.14 12.95 6.69
CA VAL A 56 25.38 13.71 6.82
C VAL A 56 26.31 12.92 7.75
N LEU A 57 27.49 12.53 7.24
CA LEU A 57 28.45 11.73 7.98
C LEU A 57 28.73 12.33 9.37
N GLY A 58 28.56 11.52 10.42
CA GLY A 58 28.83 11.91 11.80
C GLY A 58 27.75 12.78 12.46
N VAL A 59 26.69 13.17 11.73
CA VAL A 59 25.59 13.99 12.26
C VAL A 59 24.26 13.25 12.18
N ILE A 60 23.90 12.80 10.97
CA ILE A 60 22.63 12.12 10.68
C ILE A 60 22.92 10.94 9.76
N GLY A 61 22.51 9.75 10.15
CA GLY A 61 22.66 8.58 9.29
C GLY A 61 21.74 8.60 8.07
N PRO A 62 21.96 7.70 7.10
CA PRO A 62 21.13 7.57 5.92
C PRO A 62 19.72 7.09 6.29
N GLY A 63 18.78 7.19 5.36
CA GLY A 63 17.43 6.69 5.56
C GLY A 63 16.43 7.29 4.60
N PHE A 64 15.20 7.50 5.05
CA PHE A 64 14.08 7.88 4.18
C PHE A 64 13.23 8.98 4.80
N THR A 65 12.63 9.81 3.96
CA THR A 65 11.70 10.86 4.38
C THR A 65 10.39 10.65 3.66
N LEU A 66 9.36 10.29 4.42
CA LEU A 66 7.99 10.17 3.95
C LEU A 66 7.27 11.50 4.14
N THR A 67 6.64 11.99 3.09
CA THR A 67 5.92 13.26 3.03
C THR A 67 4.47 12.98 2.66
N ALA A 68 3.54 13.36 3.52
CA ALA A 68 2.10 13.27 3.21
C ALA A 68 1.75 14.19 2.02
N SER A 69 0.64 13.90 1.34
CA SER A 69 0.17 14.79 0.27
C SER A 69 -0.21 16.15 0.86
N ALA A 70 -0.20 17.20 0.03
CA ALA A 70 -0.55 18.55 0.48
C ALA A 70 -2.02 18.70 0.90
N THR A 71 -2.88 17.76 0.52
CA THR A 71 -4.34 17.88 0.65
C THR A 71 -4.96 16.88 1.62
N ALA A 72 -4.28 15.77 1.94
CA ALA A 72 -4.82 14.74 2.80
C ALA A 72 -3.76 14.15 3.75
N PRO A 73 -4.13 13.83 5.00
CA PRO A 73 -3.24 13.17 5.94
C PRO A 73 -2.98 11.71 5.55
N LEU A 74 -1.83 11.17 5.96
CA LEU A 74 -1.61 9.72 5.92
C LEU A 74 -2.18 9.08 7.19
N PRO A 75 -2.96 7.99 7.06
CA PRO A 75 -3.62 7.35 8.18
C PRO A 75 -2.63 6.58 9.07
N VAL A 76 -3.06 6.38 10.32
CA VAL A 76 -2.44 5.40 11.22
C VAL A 76 -2.41 4.02 10.57
N GLY A 77 -1.36 3.24 10.82
CA GLY A 77 -1.19 1.92 10.20
C GLY A 77 -0.54 1.95 8.82
N THR A 78 -0.27 3.12 8.24
CA THR A 78 0.64 3.22 7.09
C THR A 78 1.98 2.59 7.46
N SER A 79 2.40 1.60 6.68
CA SER A 79 3.58 0.81 6.97
C SER A 79 4.68 1.03 5.95
N VAL A 80 5.90 1.03 6.45
CA VAL A 80 7.12 1.24 5.69
C VAL A 80 8.03 0.04 5.95
N ILE A 81 8.35 -0.70 4.90
CA ILE A 81 9.29 -1.82 4.99
C ILE A 81 10.60 -1.36 4.38
N ILE A 82 11.67 -1.42 5.17
CA ILE A 82 13.03 -1.13 4.74
C ILE A 82 13.79 -2.43 4.70
N THR A 83 14.35 -2.75 3.53
CA THR A 83 15.23 -3.89 3.32
C THR A 83 16.60 -3.39 2.92
N GLY A 84 17.65 -4.09 3.37
CA GLY A 84 19.01 -3.74 2.97
C GLY A 84 19.86 -4.92 2.56
N SER A 85 20.94 -4.60 1.86
CA SER A 85 21.93 -5.53 1.34
C SER A 85 23.33 -4.92 1.45
N GLY A 86 24.37 -5.76 1.30
CA GLY A 86 25.78 -5.36 1.46
C GLY A 86 26.26 -5.33 2.92
N VAL A 87 25.37 -5.51 3.89
CA VAL A 87 25.67 -5.54 5.33
C VAL A 87 24.90 -6.65 6.05
N ALA A 88 25.46 -7.15 7.16
CA ALA A 88 24.79 -8.13 8.01
C ALA A 88 23.69 -7.49 8.88
N ASN A 89 23.81 -6.19 9.19
CA ASN A 89 22.85 -5.46 9.99
C ASN A 89 22.62 -4.03 9.47
N ILE A 90 21.36 -3.64 9.21
CA ILE A 90 21.04 -2.29 8.71
C ILE A 90 20.79 -1.25 9.83
N GLY A 91 21.27 -1.52 11.04
CA GLY A 91 21.25 -0.61 12.19
C GLY A 91 19.90 -0.46 12.89
N VAL A 92 19.86 0.45 13.87
CA VAL A 92 18.63 0.87 14.55
C VAL A 92 18.07 2.08 13.82
N PHE A 93 16.74 2.15 13.67
CA PHE A 93 16.07 3.30 13.05
C PHE A 93 15.47 4.22 14.11
N SER A 94 15.77 5.51 14.01
CA SER A 94 15.08 6.58 14.73
C SER A 94 14.00 7.21 13.85
N VAL A 95 12.97 7.73 14.51
CA VAL A 95 11.81 8.37 13.90
C VAL A 95 11.75 9.83 14.36
N THR A 96 11.62 10.77 13.43
CA THR A 96 11.53 12.21 13.72
C THR A 96 10.44 12.85 12.87
N GLY A 97 9.74 13.88 13.39
CA GLY A 97 8.69 14.60 12.64
C GLY A 97 7.29 13.98 12.77
N GLY A 98 7.14 12.89 13.53
CA GLY A 98 5.87 12.22 13.79
C GLY A 98 6.04 11.06 14.78
N THR A 99 5.03 10.19 14.87
CA THR A 99 5.09 8.99 15.72
C THR A 99 4.91 7.71 14.89
N ALA A 100 5.81 6.76 15.10
CA ALA A 100 5.76 5.45 14.49
C ALA A 100 6.40 4.41 15.40
N SER A 101 5.93 3.17 15.30
CA SER A 101 6.58 2.00 15.90
C SER A 101 7.60 1.41 14.92
N VAL A 102 8.70 0.87 15.45
CA VAL A 102 9.76 0.23 14.65
C VAL A 102 9.90 -1.22 15.10
N ALA A 103 9.58 -2.16 14.21
CA ALA A 103 9.76 -3.59 14.41
C ALA A 103 11.00 -4.08 13.65
N VAL A 104 11.81 -4.89 14.32
CA VAL A 104 12.97 -5.57 13.71
C VAL A 104 12.50 -6.91 13.18
N LEU A 105 12.40 -7.04 11.86
CA LEU A 105 12.00 -8.30 11.22
C LEU A 105 13.19 -9.24 11.04
N SER A 106 14.37 -8.67 10.73
CA SER A 106 15.63 -9.41 10.63
C SER A 106 16.82 -8.47 10.77
N GLY A 107 18.04 -9.02 10.72
CA GLY A 107 19.27 -8.23 10.64
C GLY A 107 19.25 -7.21 9.49
N THR A 108 18.56 -7.49 8.39
CA THR A 108 18.51 -6.65 7.18
C THR A 108 17.13 -6.13 6.81
N SER A 109 16.13 -6.28 7.69
CA SER A 109 14.78 -5.77 7.43
C SER A 109 14.14 -5.14 8.66
N ARG A 110 13.48 -4.00 8.46
CA ARG A 110 12.67 -3.31 9.48
C ARG A 110 11.30 -2.99 8.90
N GLN A 111 10.31 -3.06 9.76
CA GLN A 111 8.97 -2.56 9.48
C GLN A 111 8.69 -1.40 10.42
N ILE A 112 8.37 -0.25 9.85
CA ILE A 112 7.97 0.95 10.58
C ILE A 112 6.48 1.16 10.33
N THR A 113 5.71 1.46 11.36
CA THR A 113 4.25 1.65 11.21
C THR A 113 3.82 2.90 11.95
N LEU A 114 3.16 3.81 11.24
CA LEU A 114 2.65 5.04 11.83
C LEU A 114 1.68 4.72 12.97
N THR A 115 1.92 5.31 14.15
CA THR A 115 1.08 5.16 15.35
C THR A 115 0.15 6.35 15.55
N SER A 116 0.37 7.42 14.79
CA SER A 116 -0.54 8.57 14.65
C SER A 116 -0.69 8.91 13.17
N GLU A 117 -1.76 9.62 12.84
CA GLU A 117 -1.88 10.21 11.50
C GLU A 117 -0.73 11.20 11.25
N LEU A 118 -0.22 11.22 10.02
CA LEU A 118 0.72 12.25 9.55
C LEU A 118 -0.09 13.34 8.84
N PRO A 119 -0.14 14.58 9.36
CA PRO A 119 -0.94 15.64 8.76
C PRO A 119 -0.58 15.92 7.31
N ALA A 120 -1.53 16.49 6.55
CA ALA A 120 -1.30 16.90 5.17
C ALA A 120 -0.08 17.83 5.06
N GLY A 121 0.81 17.54 4.11
CA GLY A 121 2.07 18.25 3.87
C GLY A 121 3.16 18.04 4.94
N ALA A 122 2.87 17.31 6.02
CA ALA A 122 3.87 17.01 7.04
C ALA A 122 4.84 15.91 6.57
N THR A 123 6.02 15.90 7.18
CA THR A 123 7.07 14.92 6.89
C THR A 123 7.43 14.12 8.13
N ILE A 124 7.75 12.85 7.91
CA ILE A 124 8.31 11.96 8.92
C ILE A 124 9.58 11.33 8.35
N ALA A 125 10.63 11.36 9.16
CA ALA A 125 11.95 10.89 8.77
C ALA A 125 12.29 9.62 9.54
N PHE A 126 12.80 8.63 8.80
CA PHE A 126 13.36 7.39 9.31
C PHE A 126 14.86 7.41 9.07
N ARG A 127 15.67 7.31 10.12
CA ARG A 127 17.14 7.41 10.03
C ARG A 127 17.79 6.23 10.69
N THR A 128 18.69 5.54 9.98
CA THR A 128 19.45 4.43 10.55
C THR A 128 20.76 4.89 11.16
N THR A 129 21.28 4.13 12.12
CA THR A 129 22.64 4.25 12.65
C THR A 129 23.73 3.70 11.72
N LEU A 130 23.39 3.20 10.53
CA LEU A 130 24.37 2.78 9.52
C LEU A 130 25.31 3.94 9.14
N SER A 131 26.59 3.65 9.02
CA SER A 131 27.56 4.63 8.52
C SER A 131 27.61 4.61 7.00
N ILE A 132 27.65 5.79 6.37
CA ILE A 132 27.87 5.92 4.92
C ILE A 132 29.28 5.52 4.47
N SER A 133 30.21 5.28 5.41
CA SER A 133 31.55 4.75 5.11
C SER A 133 31.58 3.24 4.86
N VAL A 134 30.42 2.57 4.83
CA VAL A 134 30.27 1.14 4.53
C VAL A 134 29.47 0.98 3.25
N ALA A 135 29.79 -0.05 2.45
CA ALA A 135 28.97 -0.40 1.29
C ALA A 135 27.63 -0.97 1.75
N PHE A 136 26.53 -0.34 1.34
CA PHE A 136 25.20 -0.90 1.55
C PHE A 136 24.24 -0.40 0.49
N THR A 137 23.12 -1.09 0.35
CA THR A 137 21.94 -0.57 -0.31
C THR A 137 20.75 -0.74 0.62
N LEU A 138 19.91 0.28 0.72
CA LEU A 138 18.63 0.27 1.40
C LEU A 138 17.54 0.55 0.38
N ASN A 139 16.47 -0.23 0.45
CA ASN A 139 15.25 -0.06 -0.31
C ASN A 139 14.10 0.09 0.66
N GLU A 140 13.22 1.04 0.37
CA GLU A 140 12.01 1.28 1.13
C GLU A 140 10.79 1.02 0.26
N VAL A 141 9.76 0.41 0.84
CA VAL A 141 8.42 0.34 0.27
C VAL A 141 7.41 0.79 1.32
N VAL A 142 6.55 1.72 0.93
CA VAL A 142 5.45 2.27 1.72
C VAL A 142 4.14 1.66 1.24
N SER A 143 3.32 1.17 2.17
CA SER A 143 1.99 0.65 1.89
C SER A 143 0.97 1.27 2.82
N LEU A 144 -0.19 1.59 2.25
CA LEU A 144 -1.33 2.09 3.00
C LEU A 144 -2.12 0.94 3.65
N PRO A 145 -2.82 1.20 4.76
CA PRO A 145 -3.77 0.25 5.31
C PRO A 145 -4.95 0.04 4.36
N THR A 146 -5.70 -1.06 4.56
CA THR A 146 -6.88 -1.39 3.77
C THR A 146 -7.93 -0.27 3.84
N GLY A 147 -8.57 0.04 2.71
CA GLY A 147 -9.56 1.13 2.61
C GLY A 147 -8.97 2.50 2.33
N TYR A 148 -7.68 2.58 1.98
CA TYR A 148 -7.00 3.81 1.58
C TYR A 148 -6.23 3.64 0.27
N VAL A 149 -6.25 4.67 -0.57
CA VAL A 149 -5.54 4.71 -1.85
C VAL A 149 -4.73 5.99 -2.00
N GLY A 150 -3.52 5.86 -2.53
CA GLY A 150 -2.60 6.98 -2.78
C GLY A 150 -2.39 7.20 -4.26
N THR A 151 -3.34 7.81 -4.95
CA THR A 151 -3.23 8.08 -6.40
C THR A 151 -2.01 8.95 -6.68
N GLY A 152 -1.13 8.48 -7.57
CA GLY A 152 0.10 9.20 -7.92
C GLY A 152 1.18 9.21 -6.83
N ALA A 153 1.01 8.41 -5.77
CA ALA A 153 1.99 8.34 -4.70
C ALA A 153 3.30 7.68 -5.15
N LYS A 154 4.41 8.21 -4.65
CA LYS A 154 5.71 7.55 -4.76
C LYS A 154 5.92 6.70 -3.52
N THR A 155 5.71 5.40 -3.67
CA THR A 155 5.72 4.41 -2.58
C THR A 155 7.06 3.73 -2.37
N ALA A 156 8.09 4.04 -3.17
CA ALA A 156 9.39 3.40 -3.03
C ALA A 156 10.53 4.41 -3.10
N GLY A 157 11.56 4.15 -2.31
CA GLY A 157 12.80 4.93 -2.26
C GLY A 157 14.00 4.00 -2.18
N SER A 158 15.18 4.54 -2.48
CA SER A 158 16.43 3.81 -2.27
C SER A 158 17.57 4.71 -1.79
N VAL A 159 18.50 4.13 -1.04
CA VAL A 159 19.75 4.78 -0.64
C VAL A 159 20.87 3.77 -0.84
N SER A 160 21.92 4.15 -1.55
CA SER A 160 23.08 3.29 -1.78
C SER A 160 24.36 4.02 -1.41
N SER A 161 25.27 3.33 -0.71
CA SER A 161 26.62 3.81 -0.46
C SER A 161 27.64 2.83 -1.03
N THR A 162 28.69 3.37 -1.67
CA THR A 162 29.85 2.64 -2.17
C THR A 162 31.11 2.93 -1.35
N LEU A 163 30.96 3.27 -0.06
CA LEU A 163 31.99 3.77 0.87
C LEU A 163 32.47 5.20 0.56
N ILE A 164 32.53 5.57 -0.72
CA ILE A 164 33.04 6.86 -1.18
C ILE A 164 31.91 7.79 -1.57
N LEU A 165 30.91 7.28 -2.29
CA LEU A 165 29.74 8.03 -2.70
C LEU A 165 28.50 7.43 -2.07
N CYS A 166 27.58 8.30 -1.68
CA CYS A 166 26.21 7.91 -1.38
C CYS A 166 25.26 8.58 -2.37
N SER A 167 24.31 7.81 -2.89
CA SER A 167 23.21 8.27 -3.73
C SER A 167 21.88 7.85 -3.12
N ALA A 168 20.84 8.65 -3.37
CA ALA A 168 19.51 8.37 -2.89
C ALA A 168 18.45 8.83 -3.90
N THR A 169 17.33 8.11 -3.91
CA THR A 169 16.17 8.39 -4.76
C THR A 169 14.91 8.33 -3.94
#